data_AF-X1DQY0-F1
#
_entry.id   AF-X1DQY0-F1
#
_cell.length_a   1.000
_cell.length_b   1.000
_cell.length_c   1.000
_cell.angle_alpha   90.00
_cell.angle_beta   90.00
_cell.angle_gamma   90.00
#
_symmetry.space_group_name_H-M   'P 1'
#
loop_
_entity.id
_entity.type
_entity.pdbx_description
1 polymer ?
#
loop_
_entity_poly.entity_id
_entity_poly.type
_entity_poly.pdbx_seq_one_letter_code
_entity_poly.pdbx_strand_id
1 'polypeptide(L)'
;MMTLLKYEIYRRWRWLVLRYAALIIIGAILLNRVSSPAYQYEFIGESIGKFALTSLVIFIIIIVEGINMLKEDLFEECGYLTFTIPKKGRTILASKLVLLLLQSILWTVITIGFGSIFFSKLPYQEIVQIKTQINFYFFPTVLFLLTAFFNFVLMIHFSLTLTKTLLV
;
A
#
# COMPACT_ATOMS: atom_id res chain seq x y z
N MET A 1 12.97 -10.24 16.39
CA MET A 1 12.03 -9.80 15.34
C MET A 1 11.87 -8.27 15.33
N MET A 2 11.55 -7.63 16.45
CA MET A 2 11.41 -6.16 16.55
C MET A 2 12.70 -5.39 16.20
N THR A 3 13.88 -5.94 16.56
CA THR A 3 15.18 -5.40 16.15
C THR A 3 15.39 -5.43 14.64
N LEU A 4 15.09 -6.56 13.99
CA LEU A 4 15.16 -6.72 12.53
C LEU A 4 14.21 -5.74 11.82
N LEU A 5 12.96 -5.65 12.29
CA LEU A 5 11.98 -4.69 11.76
C LEU A 5 12.50 -3.25 11.85
N LYS A 6 13.09 -2.86 12.99
CA LYS A 6 13.68 -1.52 13.18
C LYS A 6 14.79 -1.25 12.17
N TYR A 7 15.67 -2.21 11.91
CA TYR A 7 16.73 -2.07 10.92
C TYR A 7 16.17 -1.96 9.49
N GLU A 8 15.15 -2.74 9.16
CA GLU A 8 14.51 -2.72 7.84
C GLU A 8 13.85 -1.35 7.58
N ILE A 9 13.15 -0.81 8.59
CA ILE A 9 12.57 0.54 8.55
C ILE A 9 13.67 1.58 8.42
N TYR A 10 14.72 1.50 9.26
CA TYR A 10 15.82 2.45 9.24
C TYR A 10 16.62 2.43 7.94
N ARG A 11 16.73 1.29 7.26
CA ARG A 11 17.38 1.21 5.95
C ARG A 11 16.59 1.97 4.88
N ARG A 12 15.26 1.97 4.98
CA ARG A 12 14.34 2.45 3.92
C ARG A 12 13.59 3.74 4.28
N TRP A 13 13.79 4.29 5.48
CA TRP A 13 12.97 5.37 6.05
C TRP A 13 12.86 6.61 5.16
N ARG A 14 13.93 7.02 4.47
CA ARG A 14 13.92 8.19 3.58
C ARG A 14 12.90 8.03 2.45
N TRP A 15 12.89 6.86 1.80
CA TRP A 15 11.95 6.54 0.72
C TRP A 15 10.53 6.37 1.24
N LEU A 16 10.37 5.77 2.43
CA LEU A 16 9.08 5.64 3.11
C LEU A 16 8.47 7.01 3.43
N VAL A 17 9.24 7.94 3.98
CA VAL A 17 8.73 9.27 4.32
C VAL A 17 8.41 10.05 3.05
N LEU A 18 9.31 10.03 2.06
CA LEU A 18 9.14 10.82 0.83
C LEU A 18 7.88 10.44 0.07
N ARG A 19 7.58 9.15 -0.10
CA ARG A 19 6.39 8.69 -0.83
C ARG A 19 5.08 9.06 -0.15
N TYR A 20 4.99 8.93 1.18
CA TYR A 20 3.77 9.27 1.91
C TYR A 20 3.61 10.79 2.04
N ALA A 21 4.71 11.53 2.21
CA ALA A 21 4.68 12.99 2.15
C ALA A 21 4.20 13.48 0.78
N ALA A 22 4.69 12.89 -0.33
CA ALA A 22 4.23 13.21 -1.67
C ALA A 22 2.72 12.94 -1.83
N LEU A 23 2.22 11.79 -1.35
CA LEU A 23 0.79 11.46 -1.40
C LEU A 23 -0.06 12.49 -0.65
N ILE A 24 0.37 12.89 0.55
CA ILE A 24 -0.35 13.86 1.39
C ILE A 24 -0.33 15.24 0.75
N ILE A 25 0.82 15.68 0.22
CA ILE A 25 0.97 16.98 -0.46
C ILE A 25 0.10 17.03 -1.71
N ILE A 26 0.14 16.00 -2.57
CA ILE A 26 -0.69 15.93 -3.78
C ILE A 26 -2.18 15.91 -3.40
N GLY A 27 -2.55 15.10 -2.40
CA GLY A 27 -3.91 15.07 -1.87
C GLY A 27 -4.39 16.43 -1.38
N ALA A 28 -3.55 17.16 -0.63
CA ALA A 28 -3.86 18.49 -0.13
C ALA A 28 -4.00 19.53 -1.24
N ILE A 29 -3.13 19.50 -2.26
CA ILE A 29 -3.23 20.39 -3.43
C ILE A 29 -4.56 20.17 -4.16
N LEU A 30 -4.93 18.91 -4.40
CA LEU A 30 -6.18 18.56 -5.07
C LEU A 30 -7.41 18.95 -4.23
N LEU A 31 -7.36 18.75 -2.91
CA LEU A 31 -8.41 19.21 -1.99
C LEU A 31 -8.58 20.73 -1.99
N ASN A 32 -7.48 21.49 -2.01
CA ASN A 32 -7.55 22.95 -2.04
C ASN A 32 -8.22 23.46 -3.31
N ARG A 33 -7.99 22.81 -4.47
CA ARG A 33 -8.67 23.14 -5.73
C ARG A 33 -10.18 22.90 -5.65
N VAL A 34 -10.57 21.73 -5.12
CA VAL A 34 -11.99 21.37 -4.94
C VAL A 34 -12.70 22.26 -3.91
N SER A 35 -11.95 22.86 -2.97
CA SER A 35 -12.52 23.73 -1.93
C SER A 35 -12.88 25.12 -2.42
N SER A 36 -12.49 25.51 -3.63
CA SER A 36 -12.82 26.81 -4.19
C SER A 36 -14.27 26.85 -4.69
N PRO A 37 -15.13 27.75 -4.16
CA PRO A 37 -16.56 27.78 -4.48
C PRO A 37 -16.86 28.14 -5.94
N ALA A 38 -15.90 28.75 -6.66
CA ALA A 38 -16.08 29.15 -8.05
C ALA A 38 -16.04 27.97 -9.05
N TYR A 39 -15.42 26.84 -8.68
CA TYR A 39 -15.07 25.76 -9.61
C TYR A 39 -15.36 24.36 -9.04
N GLN A 40 -16.13 24.30 -7.96
CA GLN A 40 -16.30 23.09 -7.16
C GLN A 40 -16.79 21.90 -8.01
N TYR A 41 -17.82 22.08 -8.85
CA TYR A 41 -18.44 20.97 -9.58
C TYR A 41 -17.64 20.46 -10.78
N GLU A 42 -16.89 21.32 -11.48
CA GLU A 42 -16.09 20.90 -12.64
C GLU A 42 -14.84 20.12 -12.23
N PHE A 43 -14.23 20.48 -11.11
CA PHE A 43 -12.93 19.93 -10.71
C PHE A 43 -13.02 18.77 -9.70
N ILE A 44 -14.17 18.49 -9.10
CA ILE A 44 -14.31 17.37 -8.15
C ILE A 44 -13.99 16.03 -8.84
N GLY A 45 -14.64 15.73 -9.97
CA GLY A 45 -14.43 14.47 -10.67
C GLY A 45 -12.98 14.30 -11.15
N GLU A 46 -12.41 15.35 -11.71
CA GLU A 46 -11.01 15.36 -12.15
C GLU A 46 -10.04 15.15 -10.98
N SER A 47 -10.30 15.79 -9.84
CA SER A 47 -9.44 15.69 -8.64
C SER A 47 -9.53 14.31 -7.99
N ILE A 48 -10.73 13.72 -7.92
CA ILE A 48 -10.93 12.34 -7.43
C ILE A 48 -10.17 11.36 -8.33
N GLY A 49 -10.32 11.49 -9.66
CA GLY A 49 -9.63 10.64 -10.63
C GLY A 49 -8.11 10.74 -10.52
N LYS A 50 -7.57 11.96 -10.44
CA LYS A 50 -6.12 12.20 -10.26
C LYS A 50 -5.60 11.66 -8.93
N PHE A 51 -6.35 11.82 -7.85
CA PHE A 51 -5.97 11.27 -6.55
C PHE A 51 -5.98 9.74 -6.56
N ALA A 52 -7.00 9.12 -7.16
CA ALA A 52 -7.10 7.67 -7.30
C ALA A 52 -5.93 7.08 -8.10
N LEU A 53 -5.57 7.70 -9.23
CA LEU A 53 -4.41 7.29 -10.03
C LEU A 53 -3.09 7.44 -9.26
N THR A 54 -2.91 8.55 -8.54
CA THR A 54 -1.72 8.78 -7.71
C THR A 54 -1.60 7.73 -6.60
N SER A 55 -2.71 7.44 -5.93
CA SER A 55 -2.76 6.40 -4.89
C SER A 55 -2.43 5.01 -5.46
N LEU A 56 -2.95 4.69 -6.65
CA LEU A 56 -2.66 3.44 -7.36
C LEU A 56 -1.16 3.31 -7.70
N VAL A 57 -0.51 4.37 -8.20
CA VAL A 57 0.93 4.36 -8.47
C VAL A 57 1.73 4.04 -7.21
N ILE A 58 1.38 4.63 -6.08
CA ILE A 58 2.06 4.36 -4.80
C ILE A 58 1.83 2.92 -4.34
N PHE A 59 0.63 2.38 -4.56
CA PHE A 59 0.34 0.99 -4.28
C PHE A 59 1.21 0.03 -5.11
N ILE A 60 1.38 0.30 -6.41
CA ILE A 60 2.30 -0.46 -7.27
C ILE A 60 3.74 -0.38 -6.74
N ILE A 61 4.20 0.80 -6.31
CA ILE A 61 5.53 0.97 -5.74
C ILE A 61 5.71 0.09 -4.49
N ILE A 62 4.70 0.02 -3.60
CA ILE A 62 4.74 -0.86 -2.41
C ILE A 62 4.86 -2.33 -2.83
N ILE A 63 4.14 -2.76 -3.86
CA ILE A 63 4.23 -4.12 -4.41
C ILE A 63 5.64 -4.40 -4.92
N VAL A 64 6.16 -3.53 -5.78
CA VAL A 64 7.49 -3.69 -6.40
C VAL A 64 8.58 -3.71 -5.34
N GLU A 65 8.48 -2.83 -4.35
CA GLU A 65 9.40 -2.82 -3.21
C GLU A 65 9.32 -4.15 -2.42
N GLY A 66 8.11 -4.66 -2.16
CA GLY A 66 7.93 -5.94 -1.52
C GLY A 66 8.56 -7.11 -2.29
N ILE A 67 8.40 -7.14 -3.61
CA ILE A 67 9.04 -8.14 -4.48
C ILE A 67 10.56 -8.03 -4.38
N ASN A 68 11.12 -6.83 -4.51
CA ASN A 68 12.56 -6.60 -4.45
C ASN A 68 13.15 -6.97 -3.08
N MET A 69 12.45 -6.63 -2.00
CA MET A 69 12.82 -7.03 -0.64
C MET A 69 12.88 -8.54 -0.45
N LEU A 70 11.93 -9.28 -1.03
CA LEU A 70 11.91 -10.74 -0.97
C LEU A 70 12.99 -11.35 -1.89
N LYS A 71 13.23 -10.75 -3.06
CA LYS A 71 14.25 -11.18 -4.02
C LYS A 71 15.67 -11.04 -3.45
N GLU A 72 16.00 -9.91 -2.83
CA GLU A 72 17.31 -9.66 -2.19
C GLU A 72 17.67 -10.83 -1.24
N ASP A 73 16.76 -11.21 -0.33
CA ASP A 73 17.03 -12.26 0.66
C ASP A 73 17.13 -13.67 0.07
N LEU A 74 16.41 -13.93 -1.02
CA LEU A 74 16.39 -15.23 -1.67
C LEU A 74 17.59 -15.40 -2.61
N PHE A 75 17.99 -14.39 -3.37
CA PHE A 75 18.96 -14.55 -4.45
C PHE A 75 20.35 -13.96 -4.19
N GLU A 76 20.55 -13.13 -3.16
CA GLU A 76 21.89 -12.66 -2.78
C GLU A 76 22.66 -13.72 -1.94
N GLU A 77 23.97 -13.50 -1.76
CA GLU A 77 24.92 -14.40 -1.08
C GLU A 77 24.46 -14.82 0.34
N CYS A 78 23.66 -13.99 1.01
CA CYS A 78 23.05 -14.29 2.32
C CYS A 78 21.92 -15.34 2.28
N GLY A 79 21.36 -15.61 1.09
CA GLY A 79 20.23 -16.53 0.93
C GLY A 79 20.55 -17.96 1.37
N TYR A 80 21.80 -18.41 1.26
CA TYR A 80 22.24 -19.70 1.78
C TYR A 80 22.08 -19.81 3.31
N LEU A 81 22.35 -18.73 4.05
CA LEU A 81 22.21 -18.67 5.51
C LEU A 81 20.73 -18.67 5.95
N THR A 82 19.85 -18.10 5.11
CA THR A 82 18.40 -18.09 5.33
C THR A 82 17.78 -19.50 5.29
N PHE A 83 18.28 -20.36 4.40
CA PHE A 83 17.84 -21.77 4.28
C PHE A 83 18.54 -22.72 5.25
N THR A 84 19.80 -22.45 5.61
CA THR A 84 20.57 -23.32 6.53
C THR A 84 20.29 -23.08 8.01
N ILE A 85 19.77 -21.90 8.40
CA ILE A 85 19.40 -21.59 9.79
C ILE A 85 17.89 -21.28 9.90
N PRO A 86 17.03 -22.31 10.05
CA PRO A 86 15.57 -22.17 9.87
C PRO A 86 14.88 -21.24 10.89
N LYS A 87 15.40 -21.12 12.13
CA LYS A 87 14.86 -20.17 13.12
C LYS A 87 15.12 -18.70 12.73
N LYS A 88 16.25 -18.41 12.06
CA LYS A 88 16.58 -17.05 11.62
C LYS A 88 15.88 -16.70 10.30
N GLY A 89 15.75 -17.65 9.36
CA GLY A 89 15.03 -17.42 8.10
C GLY A 89 13.56 -17.03 8.26
N ARG A 90 12.81 -17.74 9.11
CA ARG A 90 11.39 -17.43 9.39
C ARG A 90 11.20 -16.04 10.02
N THR A 91 12.13 -15.61 10.87
CA THR A 91 12.04 -14.31 11.55
C THR A 91 12.40 -13.14 10.63
N ILE A 92 13.27 -13.34 9.65
CA ILE A 92 13.57 -12.37 8.58
C ILE A 92 12.34 -12.19 7.68
N LEU A 93 11.79 -13.28 7.15
CA LEU A 93 10.58 -13.24 6.32
C LEU A 93 9.42 -12.56 7.05
N ALA A 94 9.17 -12.94 8.30
CA ALA A 94 8.11 -12.36 9.10
C ALA A 94 8.30 -10.85 9.29
N SER A 95 9.52 -10.35 9.50
CA SER A 95 9.75 -8.91 9.62
C SER A 95 9.43 -8.13 8.33
N LYS A 96 9.69 -8.71 7.16
CA LYS A 96 9.37 -8.08 5.87
C LYS A 96 7.89 -8.09 5.56
N LEU A 97 7.20 -9.19 5.85
CA LEU A 97 5.74 -9.28 5.74
C LEU A 97 5.06 -8.27 6.67
N VAL A 98 5.54 -8.12 7.91
CA VAL A 98 5.03 -7.12 8.85
C VAL A 98 5.30 -5.70 8.36
N LEU A 99 6.47 -5.44 7.77
CA LEU A 99 6.76 -4.14 7.16
C LEU A 99 5.80 -3.83 6.01
N LEU A 100 5.60 -4.75 5.07
CA LEU A 100 4.67 -4.57 3.95
C LEU A 100 3.23 -4.39 4.41
N LEU A 101 2.82 -5.13 5.43
CA LEU A 101 1.50 -4.97 6.06
C LEU A 101 1.33 -3.58 6.67
N LEU A 102 2.33 -3.09 7.40
CA LEU A 102 2.32 -1.74 7.97
C LEU A 102 2.28 -0.66 6.88
N GLN A 103 3.04 -0.85 5.80
CA GLN A 103 3.01 0.04 4.63
C GLN A 103 1.64 0.04 3.94
N SER A 104 1.03 -1.12 3.77
CA SER A 104 -0.31 -1.26 3.20
C SER A 104 -1.36 -0.59 4.08
N ILE A 105 -1.30 -0.76 5.40
CA ILE A 105 -2.23 -0.11 6.34
C ILE A 105 -2.10 1.41 6.24
N LEU A 106 -0.88 1.96 6.27
CA LEU A 106 -0.66 3.40 6.13
C LEU A 106 -1.21 3.95 4.82
N TRP A 107 -0.98 3.24 3.72
CA TRP A 107 -1.52 3.62 2.41
C TRP A 107 -3.06 3.62 2.39
N THR A 108 -3.68 2.58 2.97
CA THR A 108 -5.15 2.46 3.07
C THR A 108 -5.74 3.60 3.91
N VAL A 109 -5.14 3.90 5.07
CA VAL A 109 -5.60 4.98 5.95
C VAL A 109 -5.54 6.34 5.26
N ILE A 110 -4.44 6.66 4.57
CA ILE A 110 -4.30 7.93 3.86
C ILE A 110 -5.32 8.00 2.70
N THR A 111 -5.43 6.93 1.91
CA THR A 111 -6.32 6.91 0.74
C THR A 111 -7.79 7.00 1.14
N ILE A 112 -8.23 6.26 2.16
CA ILE A 112 -9.60 6.34 2.68
C ILE A 112 -9.85 7.71 3.34
N GLY A 113 -8.88 8.23 4.10
CA GLY A 113 -8.97 9.55 4.73
C GLY A 113 -9.25 10.64 3.71
N PHE A 114 -8.37 10.80 2.72
CA PHE A 114 -8.58 11.77 1.64
C PHE A 114 -9.84 11.45 0.82
N GLY A 115 -10.08 10.19 0.48
CA GLY A 115 -11.29 9.76 -0.23
C GLY A 115 -12.56 10.23 0.46
N SER A 116 -12.69 10.02 1.77
CA SER A 116 -13.84 10.46 2.56
C SER A 116 -14.06 11.97 2.52
N ILE A 117 -12.98 12.76 2.51
CA ILE A 117 -13.03 14.22 2.43
C ILE A 117 -13.47 14.67 1.03
N PHE A 118 -13.03 13.98 -0.03
CA PHE A 118 -13.51 14.24 -1.38
C PHE A 118 -15.00 13.89 -1.53
N PHE A 119 -15.43 12.73 -1.00
CA PHE A 119 -16.83 12.31 -1.04
C PHE A 119 -17.77 13.27 -0.32
N SER A 120 -17.34 13.88 0.79
CA SER A 120 -18.18 14.85 1.52
C SER A 120 -18.42 16.16 0.77
N LYS A 121 -17.64 16.43 -0.29
CA LYS A 121 -17.79 17.63 -1.13
C LYS A 121 -18.64 17.41 -2.39
N LEU A 122 -19.09 16.18 -2.65
CA LEU A 122 -19.98 15.86 -3.77
C LEU A 122 -21.40 16.43 -3.56
N PRO A 123 -22.15 16.70 -4.63
CA PRO A 123 -23.56 17.06 -4.53
C PRO A 123 -24.39 15.96 -3.87
N TYR A 124 -25.43 16.36 -3.14
CA TYR A 124 -26.31 15.46 -2.37
C TYR A 124 -26.91 14.33 -3.21
N GLN A 125 -27.26 14.59 -4.47
CA GLN A 125 -27.84 13.60 -5.38
C GLN A 125 -26.88 12.43 -5.66
N GLU A 126 -25.59 12.71 -5.86
CA GLU A 126 -24.56 11.70 -6.07
C GLU A 126 -24.26 10.95 -4.77
N ILE A 127 -24.24 11.67 -3.63
CA ILE A 127 -24.04 11.05 -2.31
C ILE A 127 -25.13 10.02 -2.01
N VAL A 128 -26.40 10.29 -2.35
CA VAL A 128 -27.51 9.36 -2.09
C VAL A 128 -27.37 8.08 -2.92
N GLN A 129 -26.98 8.17 -4.19
CA GLN A 129 -26.74 7.00 -5.05
C GLN A 129 -25.53 6.18 -4.57
N ILE A 130 -24.48 6.83 -4.09
CA ILE A 130 -23.27 6.18 -3.59
C ILE A 130 -23.54 5.55 -2.21
N LYS A 131 -24.26 6.23 -1.33
CA LYS A 131 -24.56 5.77 0.04
C LYS A 131 -25.41 4.51 0.04
N THR A 132 -26.32 4.33 -0.91
CA THR A 132 -27.11 3.10 -1.03
C THR A 132 -26.27 1.90 -1.47
N GLN A 133 -25.19 2.10 -2.22
CA GLN A 133 -24.29 1.03 -2.68
C GLN A 133 -23.18 0.70 -1.67
N ILE A 134 -22.66 1.70 -0.95
CA ILE A 134 -21.45 1.54 -0.12
C ILE A 134 -21.74 0.98 1.29
N ASN A 135 -22.94 1.21 1.86
CA ASN A 135 -23.14 1.09 3.31
C ASN A 135 -22.96 -0.32 3.91
N PHE A 136 -23.27 -1.39 3.17
CA PHE A 136 -23.09 -2.77 3.67
C PHE A 136 -21.78 -3.42 3.20
N TYR A 137 -21.28 -3.03 2.03
CA TYR A 137 -20.13 -3.71 1.41
C TYR A 137 -18.78 -3.03 1.69
N PHE A 138 -18.73 -1.81 2.21
CA PHE A 138 -17.47 -1.08 2.36
C PHE A 138 -16.42 -1.80 3.21
N PHE A 139 -16.77 -2.14 4.46
CA PHE A 139 -15.86 -2.82 5.38
C PHE A 139 -15.41 -4.20 4.87
N PRO A 140 -16.30 -5.10 4.39
CA PRO A 140 -15.86 -6.37 3.82
C PRO A 140 -15.04 -6.18 2.54
N THR A 141 -15.27 -5.14 1.73
CA THR A 141 -14.46 -4.88 0.52
C THR A 141 -13.04 -4.42 0.85
N VAL A 142 -12.89 -3.54 1.85
CA VAL A 142 -11.56 -3.11 2.33
C VAL A 142 -10.80 -4.31 2.93
N LEU A 143 -11.49 -5.13 3.72
CA LEU A 143 -10.91 -6.33 4.30
C LEU A 143 -10.51 -7.34 3.21
N PHE A 144 -11.37 -7.56 2.20
CA PHE A 144 -11.07 -8.40 1.05
C PHE A 144 -9.84 -7.92 0.28
N LEU A 145 -9.72 -6.61 0.01
CA LEU A 145 -8.55 -6.03 -0.66
C LEU A 145 -7.26 -6.26 0.15
N LEU A 146 -7.32 -6.09 1.47
CA LEU A 146 -6.17 -6.35 2.35
C LEU A 146 -5.77 -7.84 2.33
N THR A 147 -6.75 -8.74 2.40
CA THR A 147 -6.52 -10.19 2.33
C THR A 147 -5.99 -10.61 0.97
N ALA A 148 -6.52 -10.06 -0.12
CA ALA A 148 -6.07 -10.32 -1.49
C ALA A 148 -4.62 -9.85 -1.69
N PHE A 149 -4.27 -8.66 -1.19
CA PHE A 149 -2.89 -8.17 -1.21
C PHE A 149 -1.94 -9.09 -0.46
N PHE A 150 -2.33 -9.57 0.73
CA PHE A 150 -1.49 -10.48 1.50
C PHE A 150 -1.30 -11.82 0.80
N ASN A 151 -2.37 -12.40 0.24
CA ASN A 151 -2.30 -13.61 -0.57
C ASN A 151 -1.39 -13.44 -1.79
N PHE A 152 -1.45 -12.28 -2.45
CA PHE A 152 -0.59 -11.95 -3.57
C PHE A 152 0.90 -11.91 -3.18
N VAL A 153 1.23 -11.24 -2.07
CA VAL A 153 2.61 -11.19 -1.55
C VAL A 153 3.11 -12.60 -1.16
N LEU A 154 2.26 -13.42 -0.55
CA LEU A 154 2.60 -14.82 -0.24
C LEU A 154 2.84 -15.65 -1.50
N MET A 155 2.02 -15.47 -2.54
CA MET A 155 2.17 -16.18 -3.80
C MET A 155 3.49 -15.80 -4.49
N ILE A 156 3.88 -14.52 -4.46
CA ILE A 156 5.19 -14.05 -4.92
C ILE A 156 6.31 -14.75 -4.14
N HIS A 157 6.24 -14.74 -2.82
CA HIS A 157 7.28 -15.37 -2.00
C HIS A 157 7.41 -16.88 -2.29
N PHE A 158 6.29 -17.58 -2.42
CA PHE A 158 6.26 -18.99 -2.77
C PHE A 158 6.86 -19.23 -4.16
N SER A 159 6.49 -18.42 -5.15
CA SER A 159 7.04 -18.49 -6.51
C SER A 159 8.54 -18.27 -6.53
N LEU A 160 9.05 -17.23 -5.87
CA LEU A 160 10.50 -16.96 -5.78
C LEU A 160 11.27 -18.08 -5.07
N THR A 161 10.67 -18.65 -4.02
CA THR A 161 11.27 -19.77 -3.28
C THR A 161 11.35 -21.02 -4.16
N LEU A 162 10.27 -21.34 -4.87
CA LEU A 162 10.20 -22.49 -5.78
C LEU A 162 11.21 -22.33 -6.92
N THR A 163 11.32 -21.15 -7.52
CA THR A 163 12.33 -20.85 -8.56
C THR A 163 13.74 -21.09 -8.06
N LYS A 164 14.08 -20.67 -6.84
CA LYS A 164 15.41 -20.92 -6.27
C LYS A 164 15.65 -22.42 -6.04
N THR A 165 14.67 -23.16 -5.51
CA THR A 165 14.82 -24.60 -5.26
C THR A 165 14.95 -25.44 -6.53
N LEU A 166 14.46 -24.94 -7.68
CA LEU A 166 14.58 -25.62 -8.98
C LEU A 166 15.85 -25.24 -9.75
N LEU A 167 16.47 -24.10 -9.45
CA LEU A 167 17.70 -23.60 -10.10
C LEU A 167 18.99 -24.10 -9.41
N VAL A 168 18.86 -24.72 -8.23
CA VAL A 168 19.93 -25.45 -7.51
C VAL A 168 19.83 -26.93 -7.84
#